data_AF-E1ZAW0-F1
#
_entry.id   AF-E1ZAW0-F1
#
_cell.length_a   1.000
_cell.length_b   1.000
_cell.length_c   1.000
_cell.angle_alpha   90.00
_cell.angle_beta   90.00
_cell.angle_gamma   90.00
#
_symmetry.space_group_name_H-M   'P 1'
#
loop_
_entity.id
_entity.type
_entity.pdbx_description
1 polymer ?
#
loop_
_entity_poly.entity_id
_entity_poly.type
_entity_poly.pdbx_seq_one_letter_code
_entity_poly.pdbx_strand_id
1 'polypeptide(L)'
;GGCNKSCPVTTQLEQAPRVFSLQIAWLSNQEAPQDIGCTLAALDETVDLSEVYQGVQPALHRYRLRSMVCYYGQHYQAMVLVPDAGGWLMFDDSRVSGVGGWADVRRKCEAGHIQPSVLFYEAVQG
;
A
#
# COMPACT_ATOMS: atom_id res chain seq x y z
N GLY A 1 -11.09 -6.20 -39.38
CA GLY A 1 -9.86 -7.02 -39.25
C GLY A 1 -9.28 -7.23 -40.63
N GLY A 2 -8.00 -6.95 -40.85
CA GLY A 2 -7.46 -6.89 -42.22
C GLY A 2 -5.96 -6.73 -42.30
N CYS A 3 -5.23 -7.77 -41.90
CA CYS A 3 -3.89 -8.19 -42.37
C CYS A 3 -3.44 -9.29 -41.40
N ASN A 4 -2.92 -10.42 -41.88
CA ASN A 4 -2.44 -11.56 -41.08
C ASN A 4 -1.17 -11.21 -40.26
N LYS A 5 -1.18 -10.10 -39.53
CA LYS A 5 -0.10 -9.64 -38.67
C LYS A 5 -0.55 -9.77 -37.21
N SER A 6 0.32 -10.33 -36.38
CA SER A 6 0.14 -10.30 -34.93
C SER A 6 0.01 -8.84 -34.49
N CYS A 7 -1.15 -8.47 -33.95
CA CYS A 7 -1.40 -7.15 -33.41
C CYS A 7 -1.32 -7.30 -31.88
N PRO A 8 -0.17 -6.99 -31.26
CA PRO A 8 -0.06 -7.09 -29.81
C PRO A 8 -1.06 -6.11 -29.18
N VAL A 9 -1.90 -6.64 -28.29
CA VAL A 9 -2.80 -5.82 -27.49
C VAL A 9 -1.97 -5.20 -26.38
N THR A 10 -1.82 -3.88 -26.40
CA THR A 10 -1.22 -3.13 -25.29
C THR A 10 -2.34 -2.62 -24.39
N THR A 11 -2.24 -2.89 -23.10
CA THR A 11 -3.15 -2.31 -22.08
C THR A 11 -2.44 -1.14 -21.42
N GLN A 12 -3.06 0.04 -21.41
CA GLN A 12 -2.49 1.26 -20.82
C GLN A 12 -3.47 1.87 -19.82
N LEU A 13 -2.94 2.49 -18.78
CA LEU A 13 -3.70 3.28 -17.83
C LEU A 13 -3.59 4.76 -18.23
N GLU A 14 -4.68 5.35 -18.71
CA GLU A 14 -4.66 6.71 -19.30
C GLU A 14 -4.80 7.83 -18.27
N GLN A 15 -5.46 7.57 -17.14
CA GLN A 15 -5.68 8.56 -16.09
C GLN A 15 -5.27 7.99 -14.74
N ALA A 16 -4.43 8.75 -14.03
CA ALA A 16 -4.04 8.40 -12.68
C ALA A 16 -5.21 8.66 -11.71
N PRO A 17 -5.60 7.70 -10.86
CA PRO A 17 -6.74 7.83 -9.97
C PRO A 17 -6.43 8.79 -8.80
N ARG A 18 -7.46 9.29 -8.11
CA ARG A 18 -7.24 10.04 -6.86
C ARG A 18 -6.69 9.16 -5.73
N VAL A 19 -7.09 7.88 -5.73
CA VAL A 19 -6.67 6.87 -4.77
C VAL A 19 -6.12 5.68 -5.53
N PHE A 20 -4.90 5.28 -5.19
CA PHE A 20 -4.25 4.09 -5.71
C PHE A 20 -4.23 3.01 -4.63
N SER A 21 -4.70 1.81 -4.97
CA SER A 21 -4.68 0.65 -4.08
C SER A 21 -3.62 -0.35 -4.52
N LEU A 22 -2.72 -0.71 -3.60
CA LEU A 22 -1.72 -1.77 -3.81
C LEU A 22 -2.12 -3.00 -3.00
N GLN A 23 -2.27 -4.14 -3.66
CA GLN A 23 -2.51 -5.43 -3.00
C GLN A 23 -1.18 -6.17 -2.81
N ILE A 24 -0.94 -6.68 -1.60
CA ILE A 24 0.16 -7.58 -1.29
C ILE A 24 -0.42 -8.99 -1.15
N ALA A 25 0.02 -9.89 -2.02
CA ALA A 25 -0.31 -11.30 -1.94
C ALA A 25 0.75 -12.03 -1.13
N TRP A 26 0.37 -12.48 0.06
CA TRP A 26 1.21 -13.34 0.90
C TRP A 26 1.07 -14.80 0.47
N LEU A 27 2.14 -15.57 0.60
CA LEU A 27 2.15 -17.01 0.30
C LEU A 27 1.41 -17.80 1.38
N SER A 28 1.39 -17.26 2.60
CA SER A 28 0.84 -17.85 3.81
C SER A 28 -0.01 -16.83 4.58
N ASN A 29 -0.91 -17.35 5.41
CA ASN A 29 -1.63 -16.58 6.42
C ASN A 29 -0.86 -16.50 7.76
N GLN A 30 0.35 -17.04 7.79
CA GLN A 30 1.30 -17.04 8.90
C GLN A 30 2.73 -16.85 8.35
N GLU A 31 2.98 -15.68 7.79
CA GLU A 31 4.30 -15.32 7.26
C GLU A 31 5.33 -15.11 8.37
N ALA A 32 6.60 -15.34 8.03
CA ALA A 32 7.68 -15.11 8.97
C ALA A 32 7.85 -13.61 9.24
N PRO A 33 8.18 -13.20 10.49
CA PRO A 33 8.42 -11.79 10.83
C PRO A 33 9.41 -11.10 9.89
N GLN A 34 10.50 -11.81 9.57
CA GLN A 34 11.54 -11.28 8.69
C GLN A 34 11.03 -11.00 7.28
N ASP A 35 10.18 -11.87 6.73
CA ASP A 35 9.57 -11.67 5.41
C ASP A 35 8.60 -10.49 5.44
N ILE A 36 7.78 -10.38 6.49
CA ILE A 36 6.90 -9.21 6.71
C ILE A 36 7.73 -7.92 6.79
N GLY A 37 8.80 -7.92 7.57
CA GLY A 37 9.71 -6.80 7.77
C GLY A 37 10.39 -6.39 6.46
N CYS A 38 10.89 -7.35 5.68
CA CYS A 38 11.51 -7.15 4.37
C CYS A 38 10.51 -6.59 3.35
N THR A 39 9.30 -7.15 3.26
CA THR A 39 8.25 -6.63 2.37
C THR A 39 7.91 -5.19 2.71
N LEU A 40 7.69 -4.89 4.00
CA LEU A 40 7.39 -3.53 4.45
C LEU A 40 8.58 -2.56 4.29
N ALA A 41 9.82 -3.06 4.29
CA ALA A 41 11.01 -2.27 4.01
C ALA A 41 11.09 -1.82 2.55
N ALA A 42 10.53 -2.61 1.63
CA ALA A 42 10.45 -2.29 0.21
C ALA A 42 9.30 -1.32 -0.13
N LEU A 43 8.44 -1.00 0.83
CA LEU A 43 7.32 -0.07 0.65
C LEU A 43 7.69 1.32 1.16
N ASP A 44 7.55 2.29 0.26
CA ASP A 44 7.71 3.70 0.59
C ASP A 44 6.39 4.32 1.07
N GLU A 45 6.49 5.27 1.99
CA GLU A 45 5.35 6.12 2.41
C GLU A 45 4.89 7.04 1.29
N THR A 46 5.76 7.30 0.30
CA THR A 46 5.45 8.09 -0.88
C THR A 46 5.93 7.35 -2.11
N VAL A 47 5.03 7.11 -3.05
CA VAL A 47 5.33 6.45 -4.32
C VAL A 47 5.10 7.42 -5.47
N ASP A 48 5.91 7.32 -6.52
CA ASP A 48 5.67 8.01 -7.78
C ASP A 48 5.14 7.01 -8.81
N LEU A 49 3.86 7.15 -9.17
CA LEU A 49 3.24 6.24 -10.12
C LEU A 49 3.59 6.58 -11.57
N SER A 50 4.40 7.60 -11.85
CA SER A 50 4.87 7.85 -13.23
C SER A 50 5.60 6.66 -13.85
N GLU A 51 6.18 5.78 -13.03
CA GLU A 51 6.85 4.56 -13.50
C GLU A 51 5.86 3.46 -13.94
N VAL A 52 4.61 3.53 -13.45
CA VAL A 52 3.55 2.55 -13.73
C VAL A 52 2.64 3.02 -14.87
N TYR A 53 2.40 4.34 -14.99
CA TYR A 53 1.54 4.92 -16.01
C TYR A 53 2.37 5.44 -17.18
N GLN A 54 2.18 4.86 -18.37
CA GLN A 54 2.89 5.30 -19.59
C GLN A 54 2.39 6.68 -20.04
N GLY A 55 3.30 7.53 -20.55
CA GLY A 55 2.95 8.84 -21.11
C GLY A 55 2.72 9.95 -20.08
N VAL A 56 3.02 9.66 -18.81
CA VAL A 56 2.83 10.56 -17.69
C VAL A 56 4.16 11.21 -17.31
N GLN A 57 4.16 12.52 -17.03
CA GLN A 57 5.40 13.22 -16.64
C GLN A 57 5.89 12.73 -15.27
N PRO A 58 7.18 12.36 -15.14
CA PRO A 58 7.78 12.02 -13.85
C PRO A 58 7.58 13.10 -12.80
N ALA A 59 7.49 12.71 -11.53
CA ALA A 59 7.31 13.59 -10.37
C ALA A 59 5.96 14.30 -10.24
N LEU A 60 5.06 14.20 -11.24
CA LEU A 60 3.70 14.77 -11.16
C LEU A 60 2.68 13.84 -10.48
N HIS A 61 3.02 12.56 -10.30
CA HIS A 61 2.07 11.54 -9.83
C HIS A 61 2.54 10.91 -8.52
N ARG A 62 2.82 11.78 -7.55
CA ARG A 62 3.18 11.39 -6.20
C ARG A 62 1.94 11.05 -5.39
N TYR A 63 2.00 9.92 -4.69
CA TYR A 63 0.96 9.48 -3.79
C TYR A 63 1.54 9.19 -2.42
N ARG A 64 0.79 9.52 -1.38
CA ARG A 64 1.18 9.27 0.00
C ARG A 64 0.33 8.16 0.59
N LEU A 65 0.97 7.24 1.29
CA LEU A 65 0.29 6.18 2.01
C LEU A 65 -0.62 6.77 3.10
N ARG A 66 -1.89 6.35 3.12
CA ARG A 66 -2.90 6.83 4.05
C ARG A 66 -3.42 5.77 5.00
N SER A 67 -3.57 4.56 4.51
CA SER A 67 -4.07 3.46 5.33
C SER A 67 -3.69 2.12 4.74
N MET A 68 -3.74 1.09 5.57
CA MET A 68 -3.64 -0.29 5.14
C MET A 68 -4.60 -1.17 5.92
N VAL A 69 -5.19 -2.12 5.22
CA VAL A 69 -5.88 -3.25 5.82
C VAL A 69 -4.84 -4.33 6.06
N CYS A 70 -4.83 -4.86 7.27
CA CYS A 70 -3.91 -5.88 7.71
C CYS A 70 -4.67 -7.12 8.15
N TYR A 71 -4.00 -8.26 8.02
CA TYR A 71 -4.51 -9.55 8.43
C TYR A 71 -3.59 -10.15 9.49
N TYR A 72 -4.18 -10.69 10.54
CA TYR A 72 -3.49 -11.49 11.55
C TYR A 72 -4.46 -12.51 12.15
N GLY A 73 -4.08 -13.77 12.21
CA GLY A 73 -4.80 -14.77 13.02
C GLY A 73 -6.30 -14.93 12.69
N GLN A 74 -6.68 -14.93 11.42
CA GLN A 74 -8.08 -14.99 10.95
C GLN A 74 -8.90 -13.72 11.22
N HIS A 75 -8.24 -12.60 11.50
CA HIS A 75 -8.87 -11.33 11.81
C HIS A 75 -8.29 -10.19 10.99
N TYR A 76 -9.14 -9.23 10.62
CA TYR A 76 -8.74 -8.04 9.87
C TYR A 76 -8.72 -6.81 10.77
N GLN A 77 -7.66 -6.02 10.62
CA GLN A 77 -7.42 -4.80 11.37
C GLN A 77 -7.04 -3.70 10.38
N ALA A 78 -7.25 -2.43 10.74
CA ALA A 78 -6.84 -1.32 9.90
C ALA A 78 -5.76 -0.50 10.59
N MET A 79 -4.73 -0.09 9.85
CA MET A 79 -3.82 0.97 10.27
C MET A 79 -4.06 2.20 9.40
N VAL A 80 -4.27 3.36 10.03
CA VAL A 80 -4.66 4.60 9.35
C VAL A 80 -3.77 5.73 9.84
N LEU A 81 -3.20 6.50 8.91
CA LEU A 81 -2.47 7.72 9.21
C LEU A 81 -3.46 8.86 9.52
N VAL A 82 -3.44 9.33 10.76
CA VAL A 82 -4.26 10.44 11.25
C VAL A 82 -3.33 11.51 11.83
N PRO A 83 -2.86 12.48 11.00
CA PRO A 83 -1.89 13.49 11.44
C PRO A 83 -2.35 14.28 12.67
N ASP A 84 -3.63 14.63 12.73
CA ASP A 84 -4.23 15.37 13.85
C ASP A 84 -4.24 14.58 15.16
N ALA A 85 -4.11 13.25 15.09
CA ALA A 85 -4.00 12.35 16.24
C ALA A 85 -2.55 11.94 16.54
N GLY A 86 -1.56 12.58 15.91
CA GLY A 86 -0.14 12.36 16.18
C GLY A 86 0.51 11.23 15.37
N GLY A 87 -0.17 10.70 14.34
CA GLY A 87 0.43 9.72 13.42
C GLY A 87 -0.48 8.54 13.09
N TRP A 88 0.11 7.36 13.00
CA TRP A 88 -0.59 6.13 12.68
C TRP A 88 -1.38 5.59 13.87
N LEU A 89 -2.63 5.25 13.62
CA LEU A 89 -3.53 4.58 14.55
C LEU A 89 -3.84 3.18 14.03
N MET A 90 -4.03 2.24 14.94
CA MET A 90 -4.51 0.89 14.68
C MET A 90 -5.94 0.75 15.20
N PHE A 91 -6.83 0.34 14.32
CA PHE A 91 -8.24 0.03 14.58
C PHE A 91 -8.40 -1.49 14.57
N ASP A 92 -8.81 -2.03 15.71
CA ASP A 92 -9.01 -3.46 15.96
C ASP A 92 -10.38 -3.66 16.64
N ASP A 93 -11.38 -4.01 15.84
CA ASP A 93 -12.80 -4.03 16.23
C ASP A 93 -13.25 -2.72 16.91
N SER A 94 -13.46 -2.77 18.23
CA SER A 94 -13.90 -1.64 19.05
C SER A 94 -12.74 -0.84 19.65
N ARG A 95 -11.50 -1.29 19.44
CA ARG A 95 -10.30 -0.70 20.04
C ARG A 95 -9.56 0.15 19.02
N VAL A 96 -9.14 1.34 19.45
CA VAL A 96 -8.24 2.22 18.71
C VAL A 96 -6.99 2.46 19.54
N SER A 97 -5.82 2.28 18.96
CA SER A 97 -4.54 2.50 19.64
C SER A 97 -3.55 3.27 18.77
N GLY A 98 -2.75 4.14 19.39
CA GLY A 98 -1.67 4.84 18.72
C GLY A 98 -0.51 3.89 18.42
N VAL A 99 0.02 3.97 17.20
CA VAL A 99 1.19 3.20 16.76
C VAL A 99 2.43 4.11 16.67
N GLY A 100 2.27 5.31 16.12
CA GLY A 100 3.36 6.30 15.98
C GLY A 100 3.66 6.63 14.52
N GLY A 101 4.94 6.68 14.14
CA GLY A 101 5.39 6.89 12.76
C GLY A 101 5.39 5.60 11.92
N TRP A 102 5.73 5.73 10.64
CA TRP A 102 5.82 4.57 9.74
C TRP A 102 6.84 3.53 10.19
N ALA A 103 7.98 3.96 10.76
CA ALA A 103 8.94 3.03 11.35
C ALA A 103 8.34 2.21 12.50
N ASP A 104 7.42 2.79 13.28
CA ASP A 104 6.74 2.10 14.38
C ASP A 104 5.71 1.11 13.85
N VAL A 105 4.99 1.49 12.79
CA VAL A 105 4.09 0.61 12.05
C VAL A 105 4.83 -0.62 11.52
N ARG A 106 5.98 -0.43 10.86
CA ARG A 106 6.80 -1.54 10.34
C ARG A 106 7.23 -2.49 11.44
N ARG A 107 7.78 -1.95 12.54
CA ARG A 107 8.19 -2.75 13.72
C ARG A 107 7.02 -3.52 14.33
N LYS A 108 5.85 -2.88 14.43
CA LYS A 108 4.64 -3.51 14.96
C LYS A 108 4.15 -4.64 14.07
N CYS A 109 4.19 -4.46 12.75
CA CYS A 109 3.80 -5.50 11.81
C CYS A 109 4.72 -6.72 11.86
N GLU A 110 6.03 -6.48 11.80
CA GLU A 110 7.04 -7.53 11.91
C GLU A 110 6.92 -8.29 13.25
N ALA A 111 6.96 -7.60 14.38
CA ALA A 111 6.92 -8.24 15.70
C ALA A 111 5.56 -8.91 16.00
N GLY A 112 4.47 -8.37 15.44
CA GLY A 112 3.12 -8.85 15.67
C GLY A 112 2.64 -9.90 14.65
N HIS A 113 3.48 -10.30 13.69
CA HIS A 113 3.08 -11.11 12.53
C HIS A 113 1.86 -10.54 11.78
N ILE A 114 1.70 -9.22 11.79
CA ILE A 114 0.58 -8.54 11.13
C ILE A 114 0.95 -8.35 9.66
N GLN A 115 0.15 -8.90 8.76
CA GLN A 115 0.37 -8.91 7.32
C GLN A 115 -0.49 -7.86 6.60
N PRO A 116 0.04 -6.71 6.16
CA PRO A 116 -0.68 -5.77 5.32
C PRO A 116 -1.14 -6.43 4.01
N SER A 117 -2.43 -6.40 3.71
CA SER A 117 -3.01 -7.03 2.52
C SER A 117 -3.34 -6.02 1.43
N VAL A 118 -3.88 -4.86 1.81
CA VAL A 118 -4.24 -3.79 0.87
C VAL A 118 -3.78 -2.46 1.45
N LEU A 119 -3.00 -1.72 0.67
CA LEU A 119 -2.53 -0.39 1.00
C LEU A 119 -3.26 0.64 0.14
N PHE A 120 -3.61 1.77 0.74
CA PHE A 120 -4.30 2.88 0.08
C PHE A 120 -3.41 4.11 0.08
N TYR A 121 -3.07 4.55 -1.12
CA TYR A 121 -2.28 5.73 -1.39
C TYR A 121 -3.18 6.82 -1.96
N GLU A 122 -3.04 8.05 -1.49
CA GLU A 122 -3.80 9.21 -1.99
C GLU A 122 -2.86 10.13 -2.77
N ALA A 123 -3.33 10.64 -3.91
CA ALA A 123 -2.58 11.61 -4.70
C ALA A 123 -2.26 12.86 -3.86
N VAL A 124 -0.99 13.24 -3.83
CA VAL A 124 -0.56 14.49 -3.21
C VAL A 124 -0.93 15.61 -4.17
N GLN A 125 -1.99 16.36 -3.86
CA GLN A 125 -2.28 17.58 -4.61
C GLN A 125 -1.13 18.57 -4.39
N GLY A 126 -0.47 18.96 -5.48
CA GLY A 126 0.48 20.08 -5.49
C GLY A 126 -0.22 21.42 -5.34
#